data_AF-A0A7H8XRI1-F1
#
_entry.id   AF-A0A7H8XRI1-F1
#
_cell.length_a   1.000
_cell.length_b   1.000
_cell.length_c   1.000
_cell.angle_alpha   90.00
_cell.angle_beta   90.00
_cell.angle_gamma   90.00
#
_symmetry.space_group_name_H-M   'P 1'
#
loop_
_entity.id
_entity.type
_entity.pdbx_description
1 polymer ?
#
loop_
_entity_poly.entity_id
_entity_poly.type
_entity_poly.pdbx_seq_one_letter_code
_entity_poly.pdbx_strand_id
1 'polypeptide(L)'
;MVPDTSFLTTELATVRAELVRVDAKASTLLTLAGTALTVGLAVLARADLPAPALPTGAITVTVIGVAVALLACAVRPSLGGGHGPDRYAVSAPGDLMTDAALPPLSMASLRAHELVWLSRTTVAKYRRVRTAVDLLLCGLAGTAVTAALVLLLG
;
A
#
# COMPACT_ATOMS: atom_id res chain seq x y z
N MET A 1 -22.25 -29.64 11.66
CA MET A 1 -20.88 -29.47 12.17
C MET A 1 -20.58 -27.99 12.17
N VAL A 2 -20.61 -27.36 13.35
CA VAL A 2 -20.28 -25.92 13.48
C VAL A 2 -18.79 -25.77 13.17
N PRO A 3 -18.35 -24.86 12.28
CA PRO A 3 -16.93 -24.62 12.05
C PRO A 3 -16.25 -24.22 13.36
N ASP A 4 -15.07 -24.77 13.65
CA ASP A 4 -14.26 -24.38 14.79
C ASP A 4 -14.00 -22.86 14.74
N THR A 5 -14.65 -22.11 15.63
CA THR A 5 -14.55 -20.65 15.63
C THR A 5 -13.15 -20.16 15.99
N SER A 6 -12.33 -21.03 16.61
CA SER A 6 -10.91 -20.84 16.89
C SER A 6 -10.08 -20.73 15.60
N PHE A 7 -10.41 -21.49 14.56
CA PHE A 7 -9.76 -21.38 13.25
C PHE A 7 -9.93 -19.98 12.66
N LEU A 8 -11.16 -19.46 12.65
CA LEU A 8 -11.46 -18.12 12.13
C LEU A 8 -10.72 -17.02 12.91
N THR A 9 -10.62 -17.15 14.23
CA THR A 9 -9.87 -16.18 15.04
C THR A 9 -8.36 -16.21 14.75
N THR A 10 -7.80 -17.40 14.55
CA THR A 10 -6.39 -17.58 14.20
C THR A 10 -6.09 -16.97 12.83
N GLU A 11 -6.90 -17.27 11.82
CA GLU A 11 -6.73 -16.71 10.47
C GLU A 11 -6.92 -15.18 10.46
N LEU A 12 -7.89 -14.65 11.21
CA LEU A 12 -8.05 -13.20 11.37
C LEU A 12 -6.80 -12.55 11.98
N ALA A 13 -6.20 -13.17 13.00
CA ALA A 13 -4.97 -12.69 13.61
C ALA A 13 -3.81 -12.72 12.60
N THR A 14 -3.68 -13.79 11.82
CA THR A 14 -2.68 -13.92 10.76
C THR A 14 -2.82 -12.82 9.71
N VAL A 15 -4.02 -12.61 9.16
CA VAL A 15 -4.25 -11.59 8.12
C VAL A 15 -4.04 -10.17 8.67
N ARG A 16 -4.41 -9.91 9.93
CA ARG A 16 -4.10 -8.63 10.59
C ARG A 16 -2.60 -8.41 10.76
N ALA A 17 -1.85 -9.45 11.12
CA ALA A 17 -0.38 -9.37 11.18
C ALA A 17 0.23 -9.09 9.79
N GLU A 18 -0.28 -9.72 8.74
CA GLU A 18 0.12 -9.43 7.37
C GLU A 18 -0.24 -8.00 6.92
N LEU A 19 -1.39 -7.49 7.35
CA LEU A 19 -1.78 -6.11 7.08
C LEU A 19 -0.80 -5.10 7.71
N VAL A 20 -0.41 -5.32 8.96
CA VAL A 20 0.61 -4.50 9.62
C VAL A 20 1.96 -4.60 8.90
N ARG A 21 2.35 -5.81 8.46
CA ARG A 21 3.60 -6.03 7.72
C ARG A 21 3.61 -5.30 6.37
N VAL A 22 2.53 -5.35 5.60
CA VAL A 22 2.47 -4.65 4.30
C VAL A 22 2.43 -3.13 4.48
N ASP A 23 1.75 -2.63 5.52
CA ASP A 23 1.70 -1.19 5.81
C ASP A 23 3.05 -0.64 6.24
N ALA A 24 3.81 -1.38 7.06
CA ALA A 24 5.18 -1.03 7.39
C ALA A 24 6.08 -0.96 6.15
N LYS A 25 6.04 -1.99 5.28
CA LYS A 25 6.79 -2.01 4.01
C LYS A 25 6.42 -0.83 3.11
N ALA A 26 5.13 -0.55 2.95
CA ALA A 26 4.64 0.53 2.12
C ALA A 26 5.09 1.90 2.63
N SER A 27 5.03 2.14 3.95
CA SER A 27 5.49 3.39 4.57
C SER A 27 7.00 3.62 4.40
N THR A 28 7.83 2.59 4.62
CA THR A 28 9.28 2.67 4.40
C THR A 28 9.60 2.98 2.94
N LEU A 29 8.97 2.26 1.99
CA LEU A 29 9.16 2.50 0.56
C LEU A 29 8.68 3.89 0.15
N LEU A 30 7.57 4.37 0.71
CA LEU A 30 7.02 5.70 0.41
C LEU A 30 8.00 6.80 0.82
N THR A 31 8.60 6.70 2.01
CA THR A 31 9.61 7.66 2.46
C THR A 31 10.82 7.67 1.52
N LEU A 32 11.38 6.50 1.21
CA LEU A 32 12.52 6.38 0.29
C LEU A 32 12.21 6.93 -1.11
N ALA A 33 11.08 6.53 -1.68
CA ALA A 33 10.64 6.97 -3.01
C ALA A 33 10.32 8.47 -3.04
N GLY A 34 9.69 9.00 -2.00
CA GLY A 34 9.40 10.44 -1.86
C GLY A 34 10.68 11.28 -1.78
N THR A 35 11.70 10.80 -1.05
CA THR A 35 13.02 11.43 -1.04
C THR A 35 13.66 11.39 -2.43
N ALA A 36 13.67 10.23 -3.09
CA ALA A 36 14.23 10.10 -4.45
C ALA A 36 13.52 11.03 -5.46
N LEU A 37 12.20 11.14 -5.39
CA LEU A 37 11.41 12.04 -6.22
C LEU A 37 11.79 13.51 -5.99
N THR A 38 11.89 13.92 -4.72
CA THR A 38 12.24 15.30 -4.35
C THR A 38 13.63 15.67 -4.85
N VAL A 39 14.60 14.78 -4.67
CA VAL A 39 15.98 14.97 -5.17
C VAL A 39 15.98 15.02 -6.71
N GLY A 40 15.29 14.09 -7.37
CA GLY A 40 15.21 14.06 -8.83
C GLY A 40 14.60 15.33 -9.42
N LEU A 41 13.52 15.85 -8.83
CA LEU A 41 12.91 17.13 -9.22
C LEU A 41 13.87 18.31 -8.99
N ALA A 42 14.59 18.35 -7.86
CA ALA A 42 15.55 19.40 -7.57
C ALA A 42 16.72 19.42 -8.56
N VAL A 43 17.21 18.24 -8.97
CA VAL A 43 18.25 18.11 -10.01
C VAL A 43 17.71 18.59 -11.36
N LEU A 44 16.51 18.14 -11.76
CA LEU A 44 15.90 18.51 -13.04
C LEU A 44 15.64 20.02 -13.15
N ALA A 45 15.32 20.68 -12.03
CA ALA A 45 15.07 22.12 -11.98
C ALA A 45 16.33 22.99 -11.99
N ARG A 46 17.51 22.43 -11.69
CA ARG A 46 18.76 23.19 -11.49
C ARG A 46 19.89 22.81 -12.44
N ALA A 47 19.85 21.63 -13.03
CA ALA A 47 20.93 21.13 -13.87
C ALA A 47 20.75 21.64 -15.31
N ASP A 48 21.79 22.27 -15.86
CA ASP A 48 21.94 22.48 -17.30
C ASP A 48 22.20 21.12 -17.96
N LEU A 49 21.14 20.33 -18.11
CA LEU A 49 21.22 18.99 -18.66
C LEU A 49 21.39 19.05 -20.18
N PRO A 50 22.27 18.22 -20.77
CA PRO A 50 22.36 18.12 -22.22
C PRO A 50 21.00 17.69 -22.79
N ALA A 51 20.68 18.17 -24.00
CA ALA A 51 19.36 18.01 -24.63
C ALA A 51 18.74 16.59 -24.56
N PRO A 52 19.49 15.47 -24.70
CA PRO A 52 18.91 14.13 -24.56
C PRO A 52 18.74 13.65 -23.11
N ALA A 53 19.46 14.22 -22.14
CA ALA A 53 19.35 13.85 -20.73
C ALA A 53 18.09 14.44 -20.07
N LEU A 54 17.64 15.61 -20.52
CA LEU A 54 16.45 16.28 -20.00
C LEU A 54 15.15 15.44 -20.14
N PRO A 55 14.75 14.96 -21.34
CA PRO A 55 13.53 14.16 -21.48
C PRO A 55 13.65 12.81 -20.75
N THR A 56 14.84 12.21 -20.74
CA THR A 56 15.09 10.93 -20.03
C THR A 56 14.94 11.10 -18.52
N GLY A 57 15.49 12.19 -17.97
CA GLY A 57 15.32 12.55 -16.56
C GLY A 57 13.86 12.84 -16.21
N ALA A 58 13.15 13.58 -17.06
CA ALA A 58 11.72 13.87 -16.86
C ALA A 58 10.87 12.59 -16.82
N ILE A 59 11.06 11.68 -17.78
CA ILE A 59 10.36 10.38 -17.79
C ILE A 59 10.66 9.62 -16.50
N THR A 60 11.93 9.55 -16.09
CA THR A 60 12.34 8.86 -14.86
C THR A 60 11.64 9.42 -13.63
N VAL A 61 11.62 10.74 -13.48
CA VAL A 61 10.94 11.43 -12.37
C VAL A 61 9.43 11.14 -12.38
N THR A 62 8.78 11.14 -13.55
CA THR A 62 7.34 10.80 -13.65
C THR A 62 7.05 9.36 -13.22
N VAL A 63 7.90 8.39 -13.62
CA VAL A 63 7.77 6.98 -13.23
C VAL A 63 7.88 6.83 -11.70
N ILE A 64 8.86 7.49 -11.08
CA ILE A 64 9.01 7.51 -9.62
C ILE A 64 7.78 8.17 -8.96
N GLY A 65 7.25 9.25 -9.55
CA GLY A 65 6.03 9.92 -9.09
C GLY A 65 4.81 8.99 -9.08
N VAL A 66 4.64 8.17 -10.13
CA VAL A 66 3.57 7.16 -10.18
C VAL A 66 3.78 6.09 -9.09
N ALA A 67 5.01 5.65 -8.85
CA ALA A 67 5.30 4.71 -7.76
C ALA A 67 4.95 5.29 -6.38
N VAL A 68 5.30 6.55 -6.12
CA VAL A 68 4.94 7.28 -4.89
C VAL A 68 3.42 7.36 -4.72
N ALA A 69 2.69 7.69 -5.78
CA ALA A 69 1.23 7.73 -5.75
C ALA A 69 0.61 6.36 -5.43
N LEU A 70 1.12 5.27 -6.02
CA LEU A 70 0.66 3.91 -5.72
C LEU A 70 0.93 3.52 -4.26
N LEU A 71 2.10 3.88 -3.72
CA LEU A 71 2.44 3.65 -2.31
C LEU A 71 1.56 4.46 -1.37
N ALA A 72 1.29 5.73 -1.68
CA ALA A 72 0.34 6.55 -0.92
C ALA A 72 -1.07 5.93 -0.93
N CYS A 73 -1.52 5.41 -2.08
CA CYS A 73 -2.77 4.65 -2.17
C CYS A 73 -2.75 3.31 -1.41
N ALA A 74 -1.58 2.70 -1.16
CA ALA A 74 -1.45 1.48 -0.36
C ALA A 74 -1.52 1.78 1.15
N VAL A 75 -0.93 2.90 1.59
CA VAL A 75 -0.97 3.37 2.99
C VAL A 75 -2.34 3.94 3.36
N ARG A 76 -3.11 4.45 2.38
CA ARG A 76 -4.46 4.99 2.62
C ARG A 76 -5.34 3.94 3.34
N PRO A 77 -5.95 4.30 4.49
CA PRO A 77 -6.81 3.37 5.23
C PRO A 77 -8.07 3.02 4.41
N SER A 78 -8.42 1.74 4.40
CA SER A 78 -9.62 1.21 3.76
C SER A 78 -10.79 1.24 4.73
N LEU A 79 -11.65 2.24 4.62
CA LEU A 79 -12.82 2.45 5.51
C LEU A 79 -14.14 2.02 4.85
N GLY A 80 -14.15 0.89 4.13
CA GLY A 80 -15.28 0.50 3.26
C GLY A 80 -15.84 -0.88 3.55
N GLY A 81 -15.79 -1.30 4.81
CA GLY A 81 -16.07 -2.69 5.18
C GLY A 81 -17.36 -2.87 5.96
N GLY A 82 -17.77 -1.89 6.78
CA GLY A 82 -18.81 -2.16 7.79
C GLY A 82 -18.39 -3.23 8.80
N HIS A 83 -17.09 -3.44 8.99
CA HIS A 83 -16.50 -4.38 9.94
C HIS A 83 -15.42 -3.69 10.77
N GLY A 84 -15.12 -4.24 11.96
CA GLY A 84 -14.06 -3.71 12.83
C GLY A 84 -14.31 -2.26 13.28
N PRO A 85 -13.27 -1.39 13.28
CA PRO A 85 -13.36 -0.05 13.86
C PRO A 85 -14.36 0.86 13.13
N ASP A 86 -14.54 0.68 11.82
CA ASP A 86 -15.51 1.42 11.01
C ASP A 86 -16.94 1.14 11.50
N ARG A 87 -17.27 -0.13 11.76
CA ARG A 87 -18.56 -0.53 12.35
C ARG A 87 -18.73 0.04 13.76
N TYR A 88 -17.71 -0.09 14.60
CA TYR A 88 -17.78 0.38 15.99
C TYR A 88 -17.91 1.90 16.11
N ALA A 89 -17.40 2.65 15.13
CA ALA A 89 -17.54 4.10 15.10
C ALA A 89 -18.99 4.57 14.87
N VAL A 90 -19.84 3.74 14.27
CA VAL A 90 -21.24 4.07 13.95
C VAL A 90 -22.27 3.28 14.78
N SER A 91 -21.84 2.27 15.54
CA SER A 91 -22.71 1.47 16.41
C SER A 91 -23.08 2.18 17.72
N ALA A 92 -24.33 2.02 18.17
CA ALA A 92 -24.72 2.38 19.52
C ALA A 92 -24.27 1.31 20.53
N PRO A 93 -24.08 1.63 21.82
CA PRO A 93 -23.68 0.64 22.83
C PRO A 93 -24.62 -0.58 22.91
N GLY A 94 -25.92 -0.38 22.69
CA GLY A 94 -26.92 -1.46 22.65
C GLY A 94 -26.74 -2.45 21.50
N ASP A 95 -26.23 -1.99 20.35
CA ASP A 95 -25.95 -2.85 19.20
C ASP A 95 -24.82 -3.83 19.52
N LEU A 96 -23.80 -3.36 20.25
CA LEU A 96 -22.67 -4.20 20.68
C LEU A 96 -23.09 -5.27 21.68
N MET A 97 -24.02 -4.93 22.60
CA MET A 97 -24.57 -5.92 23.53
C MET A 97 -25.42 -6.97 22.81
N THR A 98 -26.17 -6.56 21.79
CA THR A 98 -26.95 -7.47 20.95
C THR A 98 -26.03 -8.41 20.17
N ASP A 99 -24.95 -7.89 19.61
CA ASP A 99 -23.90 -8.68 18.95
C ASP A 99 -23.23 -9.69 19.89
N ALA A 100 -22.98 -9.29 21.14
CA ALA A 100 -22.40 -10.18 22.15
C ALA A 100 -23.34 -11.34 22.54
N ALA A 101 -24.66 -11.15 22.38
CA ALA A 101 -25.67 -12.16 22.62
C ALA A 101 -25.98 -13.04 21.39
N LEU A 102 -25.35 -12.78 20.24
CA LEU A 102 -25.61 -13.54 19.02
C LEU A 102 -25.25 -15.03 19.18
N PRO A 103 -26.05 -15.93 18.58
CA PRO A 103 -25.69 -17.33 18.47
C PRO A 103 -24.28 -17.55 17.87
N PRO A 104 -23.57 -18.63 18.26
CA PRO A 104 -22.22 -18.91 17.76
C PRO A 104 -22.11 -18.98 16.22
N LEU A 105 -23.16 -19.47 15.55
CA LEU A 105 -23.21 -19.57 14.08
C LEU A 105 -23.27 -18.20 13.40
N SER A 106 -24.08 -17.27 13.92
CA SER A 106 -24.13 -15.89 13.41
C SER A 106 -22.80 -15.17 13.61
N MET A 107 -22.15 -15.35 14.77
CA MET A 107 -20.84 -14.77 15.04
C MET A 107 -19.75 -15.34 14.11
N ALA A 108 -19.78 -16.66 13.84
CA ALA A 108 -18.89 -17.29 12.87
C ALA A 108 -19.07 -16.71 11.45
N SER A 109 -20.32 -16.46 11.06
CA SER A 109 -20.62 -15.84 9.76
C SER A 109 -20.03 -14.44 9.62
N LEU A 110 -20.15 -13.59 10.65
CA LEU A 110 -19.60 -12.24 10.65
C LEU A 110 -18.06 -12.25 10.56
N ARG A 111 -17.41 -13.14 11.33
CA ARG A 111 -15.95 -13.32 11.29
C ARG A 111 -15.45 -13.82 9.93
N ALA A 112 -16.20 -14.71 9.28
CA ALA A 112 -15.85 -15.18 7.94
C ALA A 112 -15.92 -14.05 6.90
N HIS A 113 -16.94 -13.19 6.97
CA HIS A 113 -17.03 -12.00 6.11
C HIS A 113 -15.87 -11.04 6.35
N GLU A 114 -15.55 -10.76 7.61
CA GLU A 114 -14.39 -9.93 7.98
C GLU A 114 -13.10 -10.53 7.43
N LEU A 115 -12.88 -11.84 7.59
CA LEU A 115 -11.68 -12.52 7.10
C LEU A 115 -11.51 -12.39 5.59
N VAL A 116 -12.57 -12.61 4.81
CA VAL A 116 -12.55 -12.49 3.35
C VAL A 116 -12.27 -11.04 2.94
N TRP A 117 -12.94 -10.08 3.56
CA TRP A 117 -12.75 -8.66 3.26
C TRP A 117 -11.32 -8.19 3.59
N LEU A 118 -10.81 -8.57 4.76
CA LEU A 118 -9.46 -8.22 5.20
C LEU A 118 -8.42 -8.86 4.28
N SER A 119 -8.60 -10.13 3.92
CA SER A 119 -7.70 -10.85 3.00
C SER A 119 -7.65 -10.20 1.63
N ARG A 120 -8.80 -9.85 1.05
CA ARG A 120 -8.87 -9.13 -0.24
C ARG A 120 -8.15 -7.79 -0.18
N THR A 121 -8.31 -7.06 0.92
CA THR A 121 -7.65 -5.77 1.15
C THR A 121 -6.14 -5.94 1.25
N THR A 122 -5.66 -6.89 2.04
CA THR A 122 -4.23 -7.20 2.19
C THR A 122 -3.61 -7.60 0.84
N VAL A 123 -4.25 -8.46 0.07
CA VAL A 123 -3.79 -8.85 -1.28
C VAL A 123 -3.75 -7.64 -2.23
N ALA A 124 -4.77 -6.79 -2.22
CA ALA A 124 -4.78 -5.58 -3.04
C ALA A 124 -3.62 -4.63 -2.69
N LYS A 125 -3.31 -4.46 -1.40
CA LYS A 125 -2.15 -3.67 -0.95
C LYS A 125 -0.84 -4.29 -1.42
N TYR A 126 -0.66 -5.60 -1.26
CA TYR A 126 0.54 -6.29 -1.75
C TYR A 126 0.74 -6.13 -3.26
N ARG A 127 -0.35 -6.18 -4.06
CA ARG A 127 -0.25 -5.93 -5.51
C ARG A 127 0.19 -4.51 -5.84
N ARG A 128 -0.36 -3.49 -5.15
CA ARG A 128 0.08 -2.09 -5.32
C ARG A 128 1.54 -1.90 -4.94
N VAL A 129 1.97 -2.48 -3.81
CA VAL A 129 3.36 -2.43 -3.36
C VAL A 129 4.28 -3.10 -4.38
N ARG A 130 3.90 -4.26 -4.91
CA ARG A 130 4.66 -4.94 -5.98
C ARG A 130 4.81 -4.06 -7.22
N THR A 131 3.72 -3.52 -7.74
CA THR A 131 3.77 -2.63 -8.92
C THR A 131 4.59 -1.37 -8.65
N ALA A 132 4.52 -0.81 -7.44
CA ALA A 132 5.35 0.34 -7.09
C ALA A 132 6.84 -0.02 -7.05
N VAL A 133 7.21 -1.20 -6.51
CA VAL A 133 8.60 -1.68 -6.53
C VAL A 133 9.09 -1.88 -7.97
N ASP A 134 8.28 -2.47 -8.84
CA ASP A 134 8.63 -2.65 -10.25
C ASP A 134 8.88 -1.30 -10.94
N LEU A 135 8.04 -0.29 -10.67
CA LEU A 135 8.24 1.08 -11.17
C LEU A 135 9.49 1.75 -10.57
N LEU A 136 9.82 1.52 -9.30
CA LEU A 136 11.04 2.05 -8.69
C LEU A 136 12.29 1.42 -9.33
N LEU A 137 12.26 0.13 -9.68
CA LEU A 137 13.35 -0.51 -10.43
C LEU A 137 13.49 0.09 -11.83
N CYS A 138 12.38 0.34 -12.53
CA CYS A 138 12.40 1.07 -13.81
C CYS A 138 12.96 2.49 -13.64
N GLY A 139 12.58 3.18 -12.57
CA GLY A 139 13.12 4.49 -12.21
C GLY A 139 14.63 4.46 -11.97
N LEU A 140 15.14 3.47 -11.24
CA LEU A 140 16.58 3.27 -11.03
C LEU A 140 17.35 3.02 -12.33
N ALA A 141 16.78 2.24 -13.25
CA ALA A 141 17.38 2.07 -14.57
C ALA A 141 17.39 3.40 -15.35
N GLY A 142 16.29 4.16 -15.30
CA GLY A 142 16.19 5.48 -15.93
C GLY A 142 17.18 6.50 -15.36
N THR A 143 17.40 6.51 -14.04
CA THR A 143 18.40 7.40 -13.41
C THR A 143 19.80 7.03 -13.84
N ALA A 144 20.12 5.73 -13.93
CA ALA A 144 21.42 5.26 -14.41
C ALA A 144 21.68 5.68 -15.87
N VAL A 145 20.68 5.54 -16.74
CA VAL A 145 20.78 6.00 -18.15
C VAL A 145 20.95 7.51 -18.22
N THR A 146 20.19 8.28 -17.43
CA THR A 146 20.30 9.74 -17.39
C THR A 146 21.71 10.15 -16.94
N ALA A 147 22.24 9.52 -15.90
CA ALA A 147 23.59 9.77 -15.41
C ALA A 147 24.67 9.44 -16.47
N ALA A 148 24.52 8.32 -17.18
CA ALA A 148 25.44 7.95 -18.25
C ALA A 148 25.41 8.97 -19.41
N LEU A 149 24.22 9.45 -19.81
CA LEU A 149 24.10 10.49 -20.83
C LEU A 149 24.77 11.80 -20.39
N VAL A 150 24.58 12.22 -19.14
CA VAL A 150 25.24 13.41 -18.60
C VAL A 150 26.76 13.25 -18.60
N LEU A 151 27.29 12.08 -18.23
CA LEU A 151 28.74 11.83 -18.22
C LEU A 151 29.37 11.72 -19.61
N LEU A 152 28.61 11.28 -20.62
CA LEU A 152 29.12 11.10 -21.98
C LEU A 152 29.00 12.35 -22.85
N LEU A 153 28.04 13.24 -22.54
CA LEU A 153 27.70 14.41 -23.35
C LEU A 153 27.95 15.75 -22.64
N GLY A 154 28.18 15.74 -21.33
CA GLY A 154 28.57 16.89 -20.52
C GLY A 154 30.08 16.91 -20.30
#